data_AF-A0A078QV95-F1
#
_entry.id   AF-A0A078QV95-F1
#
_cell.length_a   1.000
_cell.length_b   1.000
_cell.length_c   1.000
_cell.angle_alpha   90.00
_cell.angle_beta   90.00
_cell.angle_gamma   90.00
#
_symmetry.space_group_name_H-M   'P 1'
#
loop_
_entity.id
_entity.type
_entity.pdbx_description
1 polymer ?
#
loop_
_entity_poly.entity_id
_entity_poly.type
_entity_poly.pdbx_seq_one_letter_code
_entity_poly.pdbx_strand_id
1 'polypeptide(L)' 'MGPVANDQLYATIRLYEQGVVTADAAIEMLKTHKLFNQLSFHTVKVIPLLKFTESIEV' A
#
# COMPACT_ATOMS: atom_id res chain seq x y z
N MET A 1 -7.88 -6.86 3.33
CA MET A 1 -7.72 -5.45 2.93
C MET A 1 -6.58 -4.90 3.78
N GLY A 2 -5.42 -4.63 3.20
CA GLY A 2 -4.20 -4.29 3.96
C GLY A 2 -4.22 -2.87 4.53
N PRO A 3 -3.52 -2.61 5.65
CA PRO A 3 -3.57 -1.34 6.38
C PRO A 3 -3.10 -0.14 5.55
N VAL A 4 -2.14 -0.35 4.64
CA VAL A 4 -1.48 0.72 3.89
C VAL A 4 -2.41 1.41 2.88
N ALA A 5 -3.32 0.67 2.24
CA ALA A 5 -4.23 1.23 1.24
C ALA A 5 -5.32 2.11 1.87
N ASN A 6 -5.62 1.91 3.15
CA ASN A 6 -6.71 2.58 3.83
C ASN A 6 -6.29 3.95 4.37
N ASP A 7 -5.10 4.04 4.99
CA ASP A 7 -4.69 5.23 5.73
C ASP A 7 -4.38 6.43 4.83
N GLN A 8 -3.76 6.18 3.67
CA GLN A 8 -3.40 7.25 2.74
C GLN A 8 -4.64 7.84 2.03
N LEU A 9 -5.67 7.02 1.80
CA LEU A 9 -6.94 7.45 1.22
C LEU A 9 -7.65 8.44 2.16
N TYR A 10 -7.83 8.05 3.42
CA TYR A 10 -8.50 8.90 4.42
C TYR A 10 -7.70 10.19 4.71
N ALA A 11 -6.37 10.11 4.75
CA ALA A 11 -5.54 11.31 4.91
C ALA A 11 -5.74 12.30 3.76
N THR A 12 -5.75 11.82 2.52
CA THR A 12 -5.89 12.67 1.33
C THR A 12 -7.26 13.33 1.24
N ILE A 13 -8.33 12.57 1.51
CA ILE A 13 -9.71 13.10 1.53
C ILE A 13 -9.81 14.21 2.59
N ARG A 14 -9.28 13.97 3.80
CA ARG A 14 -9.36 14.95 4.89
C ARG A 14 -8.62 16.24 4.57
N LEU A 15 -7.45 16.16 3.92
CA LEU A 15 -6.69 17.34 3.50
C LEU A 15 -7.45 18.17 2.44
N TYR A 16 -8.15 17.50 1.53
CA TYR A 16 -8.95 18.18 0.52
C TYR A 16 -10.18 18.86 1.13
N GLU A 17 -10.92 18.17 2.00
CA GLU A 17 -12.09 18.74 2.70
C GLU A 17 -11.72 19.94 3.59
N GLN A 18 -10.51 19.95 4.13
CA GLN A 18 -9.96 21.07 4.91
C GLN A 18 -9.43 22.22 4.03
N GLY A 19 -9.42 22.07 2.70
CA GLY A 19 -8.90 23.07 1.76
C GLY A 19 -7.37 23.20 1.78
N VAL A 20 -6.66 22.26 2.39
CA VAL A 20 -5.19 22.26 2.49
C VAL A 20 -4.55 21.89 1.14
N VAL A 21 -5.22 21.04 0.36
CA VAL A 21 -4.79 20.64 -0.99
C VAL A 21 -5.88 20.97 -2.02
N THR A 22 -5.46 21.32 -3.23
CA THR A 22 -6.38 21.58 -4.36
C THR A 22 -6.95 20.27 -4.91
N ALA A 23 -8.01 20.36 -5.72
CA ALA A 23 -8.61 19.20 -6.37
C ALA A 23 -7.59 18.44 -7.24
N ASP A 24 -6.76 19.16 -8.01
CA ASP A 24 -5.73 18.55 -8.85
C ASP A 24 -4.66 17.82 -8.01
N ALA A 25 -4.23 18.43 -6.89
CA ALA A 25 -3.26 17.81 -5.99
C ALA A 25 -3.84 16.56 -5.29
N ALA A 26 -5.10 16.62 -4.87
CA ALA A 26 -5.79 15.46 -4.30
C ALA A 26 -5.91 14.32 -5.31
N ILE A 27 -6.20 14.61 -6.58
CA ILE A 27 -6.27 13.61 -7.66
C ILE A 27 -4.91 12.93 -7.86
N GLU A 28 -3.80 13.68 -7.87
CA GLU A 28 -2.45 13.09 -7.97
C GLU A 28 -2.08 12.25 -6.73
N MET A 29 -2.47 12.68 -5.53
CA MET A 29 -2.25 11.90 -4.30
C MET A 29 -3.08 10.61 -4.24
N LEU A 30 -4.28 10.63 -4.83
CA LEU A 30 -5.19 9.48 -4.93
C LEU A 30 -4.84 8.55 -6.10
N LYS A 31 -4.06 9.01 -7.09
CA LYS A 31 -3.57 8.13 -8.15
C LYS A 31 -2.85 6.96 -7.51
N THR A 32 -3.27 5.76 -7.91
CA THR A 32 -2.76 4.51 -7.38
C THR A 32 -1.27 4.44 -7.63
N HIS A 33 -0.49 4.67 -6.58
CA HIS A 33 0.89 4.22 -6.54
C HIS A 33 0.88 2.70 -6.76
N LYS A 34 1.93 2.19 -7.42
CA LYS A 34 2.04 0.77 -7.77
C LYS A 34 1.74 -0.07 -6.53
N LEU A 35 0.57 -0.70 -6.51
CA LEU A 35 0.11 -1.46 -5.35
C LEU A 35 1.12 -2.58 -5.12
N PHE A 36 1.73 -2.61 -3.94
CA PHE A 36 2.53 -3.76 -3.55
C PHE A 36 1.58 -4.94 -3.39
N ASN A 37 1.85 -6.02 -4.14
CA ASN A 37 1.12 -7.26 -3.95
C ASN A 37 1.49 -7.82 -2.58
N GLN A 38 0.55 -7.74 -1.63
CA GLN A 38 0.66 -8.45 -0.38
C GLN A 38 0.24 -9.89 -0.62
N LEU A 39 1.21 -10.81 -0.63
CA LEU A 39 0.94 -12.25 -0.65
C LEU A 39 0.91 -12.76 0.79
N SER A 40 -0.10 -13.55 1.13
CA SER A 40 -0.22 -14.21 2.44
C SER A 40 -0.39 -15.72 2.22
N PHE A 41 0.42 -16.50 2.92
CA PHE A 41 0.39 -17.96 2.81
C PHE A 41 -0.37 -18.54 4.00
N HIS A 42 -1.43 -19.28 3.72
CA HIS A 42 -2.33 -19.82 4.76
C HIS A 42 -2.22 -21.35 4.94
N THR A 43 -1.29 -22.01 4.25
CA THR A 43 -1.11 -23.46 4.37
C THR A 43 0.36 -23.85 4.46
N VAL A 44 0.64 -24.89 5.24
CA VAL A 44 1.99 -25.46 5.39
C VAL A 44 2.56 -26.02 4.08
N LYS A 45 1.69 -26.35 3.11
CA LYS A 45 2.07 -26.84 1.77
C LYS A 45 2.90 -25.81 0.98
N VAL A 46 2.83 -24.53 1.35
CA VAL A 46 3.60 -23.48 0.67
C VAL A 46 5.06 -23.41 1.13
N ILE A 47 5.35 -23.81 2.37
CA ILE A 47 6.70 -23.77 2.96
C ILE A 47 7.76 -24.43 2.04
N PRO A 48 7.57 -25.67 1.52
CA PRO A 48 8.58 -26.30 0.66
C PRO A 48 8.73 -25.65 -0.72
N LEU A 49 7.82 -24.74 -1.13
CA LEU A 49 7.90 -24.03 -2.41
C LEU A 49 8.75 -22.75 -2.31
N LEU A 50 9.03 -22.27 -1.09
CA LEU A 50 9.83 -21.07 -0.87
C LEU A 50 11.31 -21.37 -1.13
N LYS A 51 11.95 -20.52 -1.93
CA LYS A 51 13.39 -20.54 -2.16
C LYS A 51 13.99 -19.26 -1.60
N PHE A 52 15.00 -19.40 -0.77
CA PHE A 52 15.81 -18.27 -0.34
C PHE A 52 16.58 -17.71 -1.55
N THR A 53 16.52 -16.39 -1.75
CA THR A 53 17.23 -15.71 -2.84
C THR A 53 18.40 -14.91 -2.28
N GLU A 54 18.12 -13.95 -1.39
CA GLU A 54 19.12 -13.06 -0.81
C GLU A 54 18.63 -12.48 0.53
N SER A 55 19.57 -11.91 1.29
CA SER A 55 19.30 -11.16 2.52
C SER A 55 20.12 -9.88 2.47
N ILE A 56 19.49 -8.75 2.82
CA ILE A 56 20.10 -7.42 2.82
C ILE A 56 20.00 -6.87 4.25
N GLU A 57 21.10 -6.35 4.78
CA GLU A 57 21.13 -5.67 6.08
C GLU A 57 20.59 -4.24 5.90
N VAL A 58 19.69 -3.80 6.80
CA VAL A 58 19.00 -2.50 6.74
C VAL A 58 19.51 -1.59 7.85
#